data_AF-I3DAT2-F1
#
_entry.id   AF-I3DAT2-F1
#
_cell.length_a   1.000
_cell.length_b   1.000
_cell.length_c   1.000
_cell.angle_alpha   90.00
_cell.angle_beta   90.00
_cell.angle_gamma   90.00
#
_symmetry.space_group_name_H-M   'P 1'
#
loop_
_entity.id
_entity.type
_entity.pdbx_description
1 polymer ?
#
loop_
_entity_poly.entity_id
_entity_poly.type
_entity_poly.pdbx_seq_one_letter_code
_entity_poly.pdbx_strand_id
1 'polypeptide(L)'
;MGLYQGNNIGPYVESTYLKLLQFRYLPAIMNGLMIKLEDAPNASEEKLEILRVMRMLDDKSGRDNLFVEDYMRKYWSEIFSGQKALQVNLLQHLNYALNHTDWYGGRLKDNEELIKAYKPYELSIQTAQRELSQLSIYDRVYQNLKIRANSVLPSPLDYRDEIGAGFDSVFVANNQEYLFIPRFFTESGLKNYFVKQKDQLVEFTAIDSWVLNLKDNLEYSDADKEKISERISEQYLNDYISAWRSVINNLDIKNFNSIDEAILALEKITGGEQTFKRALQVLAENTASPSLPSKEGKELNSILESLDYRLMSQIDKNFADEKSVLVESNNKDSLLNNVYQKISNLHRYLLSIKNAPVPGKSALKAVQIRINQESTDPILELQQLAKTMPQPMNS
;
A
#
# COMPACT_ATOMS: atom_id res chain seq x y z
N MET A 1 44.50 -18.56 -43.63
CA MET A 1 43.76 -17.28 -43.43
C MET A 1 42.38 -17.43 -44.02
N GLY A 2 41.35 -16.96 -43.31
CA GLY A 2 40.03 -16.62 -43.85
C GLY A 2 38.89 -17.60 -43.52
N LEU A 3 38.07 -17.26 -42.51
CA LEU A 3 36.60 -17.09 -42.59
C LEU A 3 35.99 -17.02 -41.16
N TYR A 4 36.34 -15.97 -40.41
CA TYR A 4 35.50 -15.50 -39.30
C TYR A 4 34.65 -14.35 -39.84
N GLN A 5 33.39 -14.62 -40.17
CA GLN A 5 32.43 -13.62 -40.66
C GLN A 5 31.69 -12.90 -39.52
N GLY A 6 32.12 -13.07 -38.26
CA GLY A 6 31.46 -12.49 -37.08
C GLY A 6 31.34 -10.97 -37.11
N ASN A 7 32.31 -10.25 -37.71
CA ASN A 7 32.27 -8.79 -37.83
C ASN A 7 31.25 -8.27 -38.85
N ASN A 8 30.80 -9.09 -39.80
CA ASN A 8 29.84 -8.68 -40.84
C ASN A 8 28.42 -9.21 -40.61
N ILE A 9 28.21 -10.20 -39.74
CA ILE A 9 26.88 -10.77 -39.46
C ILE A 9 26.26 -10.15 -38.20
N GLY A 10 27.07 -9.82 -37.18
CA GLY A 10 26.60 -9.22 -35.93
C GLY A 10 25.74 -7.96 -36.11
N PRO A 11 26.19 -6.95 -36.89
CA PRO A 11 25.43 -5.72 -37.10
C PRO A 11 24.10 -5.92 -37.87
N TYR A 12 24.02 -6.91 -38.75
CA TYR A 12 22.80 -7.20 -39.53
C TYR A 12 21.75 -7.98 -38.71
N VAL A 13 22.20 -8.89 -37.85
CA VAL A 13 21.32 -9.59 -36.90
C VAL A 13 20.80 -8.63 -35.84
N GLU A 14 21.66 -7.76 -35.31
CA GLU A 14 21.28 -6.74 -34.34
C GLU A 14 20.29 -5.72 -34.91
N SER A 15 20.49 -5.24 -36.14
CA SER A 15 19.55 -4.31 -36.78
C SER A 15 18.19 -4.95 -37.09
N THR A 16 18.15 -6.22 -37.47
CA THR A 16 16.89 -6.95 -37.69
C THR A 16 16.13 -7.14 -36.37
N TYR A 17 16.85 -7.49 -35.32
CA TYR A 17 16.28 -7.63 -33.98
C TYR A 17 15.74 -6.30 -33.45
N LEU A 18 16.49 -5.19 -33.61
CA LEU A 18 16.02 -3.85 -33.25
C LEU A 18 14.76 -3.44 -34.03
N LYS A 19 14.64 -3.80 -35.31
CA LYS A 19 13.40 -3.59 -36.08
C LYS A 19 12.23 -4.39 -35.50
N LEU A 20 12.44 -5.64 -35.11
CA LEU A 20 11.38 -6.43 -34.45
C LEU A 20 10.98 -5.82 -33.11
N LEU A 21 11.94 -5.30 -32.34
CA LEU A 21 11.64 -4.60 -31.11
C LEU A 21 10.83 -3.33 -31.37
N GLN A 22 11.25 -2.50 -32.31
CA GLN A 22 10.62 -1.22 -32.61
C GLN A 22 9.25 -1.35 -33.29
N PHE A 23 9.05 -2.33 -34.17
CA PHE A 23 7.86 -2.37 -35.02
C PHE A 23 6.91 -3.53 -34.71
N ARG A 24 7.26 -4.39 -33.76
CA ARG A 24 6.37 -5.48 -33.32
C ARG A 24 6.26 -5.59 -31.81
N TYR A 25 7.38 -5.58 -31.10
CA TYR A 25 7.39 -5.74 -29.65
C TYR A 25 6.85 -4.52 -28.89
N LEU A 26 7.43 -3.34 -29.11
CA LEU A 26 6.98 -2.09 -28.48
C LEU A 26 5.52 -1.75 -28.82
N PRO A 27 5.04 -1.91 -30.07
CA PRO A 27 3.62 -1.74 -30.38
C PRO A 27 2.71 -2.72 -29.61
N ALA A 28 3.14 -3.97 -29.41
CA ALA A 28 2.35 -4.93 -28.62
C ALA A 28 2.23 -4.48 -27.15
N ILE A 29 3.31 -3.94 -26.57
CA ILE A 29 3.28 -3.36 -25.21
C ILE A 29 2.39 -2.11 -25.18
N MET A 30 2.58 -1.18 -26.11
CA MET A 30 1.83 0.07 -26.19
C MET A 30 0.33 -0.18 -26.38
N ASN A 31 -0.08 -1.21 -27.11
CA ASN A 31 -1.48 -1.61 -27.23
C ASN A 31 -2.07 -2.02 -25.87
N GLY A 32 -1.35 -2.84 -25.09
CA GLY A 32 -1.81 -3.25 -23.76
C GLY A 32 -1.90 -2.08 -22.79
N LEU A 33 -0.92 -1.17 -22.82
CA LEU A 33 -0.93 0.04 -22.00
C LEU A 33 -2.01 1.03 -22.43
N MET A 34 -2.31 1.15 -23.72
CA MET A 34 -3.38 2.01 -24.23
C MET A 34 -4.74 1.57 -23.71
N ILE A 35 -5.03 0.27 -23.72
CA ILE A 35 -6.27 -0.29 -23.13
C ILE A 35 -6.34 0.05 -21.64
N LYS A 36 -5.26 -0.19 -20.89
CA LYS A 36 -5.18 0.18 -19.47
C LYS A 36 -5.38 1.68 -19.24
N LEU A 37 -4.80 2.54 -20.10
CA LEU A 37 -4.92 3.99 -19.99
C LEU A 37 -6.37 4.44 -20.17
N GLU A 38 -7.09 3.81 -21.10
CA GLU A 38 -8.50 4.10 -21.40
C GLU A 38 -9.44 3.58 -20.31
N ASP A 39 -9.12 2.43 -19.71
CA ASP A 39 -9.89 1.84 -18.61
C ASP A 39 -9.63 2.50 -17.25
N ALA A 40 -8.45 3.11 -17.07
CA ALA A 40 -8.05 3.71 -15.80
C ALA A 40 -8.99 4.84 -15.37
N PRO A 41 -9.34 4.95 -14.07
CA PRO A 41 -10.25 5.98 -13.59
C PRO A 41 -9.75 7.39 -13.92
N ASN A 42 -10.70 8.31 -14.13
CA ASN A 42 -10.36 9.68 -14.49
C ASN A 42 -9.54 10.37 -13.41
N ALA A 43 -8.52 11.11 -13.84
CA ALA A 43 -7.62 11.89 -13.00
C ALA A 43 -6.94 11.07 -11.86
N SER A 44 -6.74 9.77 -12.09
CA SER A 44 -6.20 8.83 -11.10
C SER A 44 -4.68 8.67 -11.16
N GLU A 45 -4.12 8.23 -10.03
CA GLU A 45 -2.72 7.79 -9.92
C GLU A 45 -2.38 6.69 -10.93
N GLU A 46 -3.29 5.72 -11.12
CA GLU A 46 -3.13 4.63 -12.08
C GLU A 46 -2.99 5.16 -13.52
N LYS A 47 -3.88 6.08 -13.93
CA LYS A 47 -3.83 6.67 -15.28
C LYS A 47 -2.53 7.47 -15.49
N LEU A 48 -2.06 8.21 -14.47
CA LEU A 48 -0.80 8.94 -14.52
C LEU A 48 0.41 8.00 -14.63
N GLU A 49 0.43 6.91 -13.86
CA GLU A 49 1.48 5.89 -13.92
C GLU A 49 1.56 5.22 -15.30
N ILE A 50 0.42 4.81 -15.86
CA ILE A 50 0.35 4.22 -17.21
C ILE A 50 0.86 5.20 -18.26
N LEU A 51 0.37 6.46 -18.22
CA LEU A 51 0.81 7.50 -19.16
C LEU A 51 2.32 7.70 -19.08
N ARG A 52 2.89 7.73 -17.87
CA ARG A 52 4.33 7.87 -17.66
C ARG A 52 5.10 6.72 -18.29
N VAL A 53 4.67 5.46 -18.11
CA VAL A 53 5.30 4.30 -18.77
C VAL A 53 5.23 4.41 -20.29
N MET A 54 4.08 4.77 -20.85
CA MET A 54 3.92 4.97 -22.30
C MET A 54 4.86 6.06 -22.83
N ARG A 55 5.00 7.18 -22.10
CA ARG A 55 5.93 8.26 -22.43
C ARG A 55 7.39 7.82 -22.36
N MET A 56 7.76 6.99 -21.38
CA MET A 56 9.12 6.46 -21.25
C MET A 56 9.46 5.42 -22.32
N LEU A 57 8.49 4.63 -22.80
CA LEU A 57 8.69 3.73 -23.95
C LEU A 57 8.93 4.53 -25.24
N ASP A 58 8.26 5.67 -25.39
CA ASP A 58 8.35 6.54 -26.55
C ASP A 58 9.62 7.41 -26.59
N ASP A 59 9.86 8.19 -25.52
CA ASP A 59 10.87 9.24 -25.44
C ASP A 59 11.99 8.87 -24.47
N LYS A 60 13.21 8.78 -25.00
CA LYS A 60 14.41 8.40 -24.24
C LYS A 60 14.84 9.46 -23.21
N SER A 61 14.48 10.73 -23.39
CA SER A 61 15.01 11.85 -22.59
C SER A 61 14.54 11.84 -21.12
N GLY A 62 13.30 11.39 -20.86
CA GLY A 62 12.73 11.25 -19.51
C GLY A 62 12.63 9.81 -19.02
N ARG A 63 13.34 8.88 -19.66
CA ARG A 63 13.22 7.44 -19.42
C ARG A 63 13.90 7.02 -18.11
N ASP A 64 13.13 6.41 -17.22
CA ASP A 64 13.63 5.62 -16.09
C ASP A 64 13.38 4.14 -16.39
N ASN A 65 14.44 3.42 -16.73
CA ASN A 65 14.33 2.01 -17.15
C ASN A 65 13.82 1.12 -16.01
N LEU A 66 14.24 1.36 -14.78
CA LEU A 66 13.83 0.54 -13.63
C LEU A 66 12.34 0.72 -13.37
N PHE A 67 11.86 1.95 -13.45
CA PHE A 67 10.43 2.25 -13.32
C PHE A 67 9.58 1.51 -14.35
N VAL A 68 9.96 1.55 -15.62
CA VAL A 68 9.25 0.85 -16.70
C VAL A 68 9.30 -0.67 -16.50
N GLU A 69 10.46 -1.21 -16.14
CA GLU A 69 10.62 -2.65 -15.88
C GLU A 69 9.77 -3.13 -14.70
N ASP A 70 9.72 -2.38 -13.60
CA ASP A 70 8.94 -2.75 -12.42
C ASP A 70 7.44 -2.68 -12.67
N TYR A 71 6.98 -1.65 -13.39
CA TYR A 71 5.59 -1.59 -13.83
C TYR A 71 5.22 -2.79 -14.71
N MET A 72 6.02 -3.04 -15.75
CA MET A 72 5.75 -4.14 -16.69
C MET A 72 5.88 -5.51 -16.04
N ARG A 73 6.74 -5.68 -15.03
CA ARG A 73 6.85 -6.91 -14.23
C ARG A 73 5.55 -7.19 -13.48
N LYS A 74 4.97 -6.19 -12.80
CA LYS A 74 3.68 -6.31 -12.10
C LYS A 74 2.58 -6.67 -13.10
N TYR A 75 2.46 -5.89 -14.17
CA TYR A 75 1.48 -6.10 -15.24
C TYR A 75 1.55 -7.51 -15.85
N TRP A 76 2.74 -8.00 -16.17
CA TRP A 76 2.91 -9.34 -16.72
C TRP A 76 2.77 -10.47 -15.71
N SER A 77 3.00 -10.23 -14.42
CA SER A 77 2.73 -11.24 -13.40
C SER A 77 1.24 -11.56 -13.27
N GLU A 78 0.38 -10.56 -13.49
CA GLU A 78 -1.08 -10.73 -13.48
C GLU A 78 -1.56 -11.51 -14.70
N ILE A 79 -1.11 -11.09 -15.90
CA ILE A 79 -1.62 -11.64 -17.16
C ILE A 79 -0.99 -12.99 -17.53
N PHE A 80 0.27 -13.20 -17.14
CA PHE A 80 1.02 -14.43 -17.43
C PHE A 80 1.35 -15.21 -16.16
N SER A 81 0.38 -15.31 -15.23
CA SER A 81 0.53 -16.06 -13.99
C SER A 81 0.98 -17.51 -14.24
N GLY A 82 1.95 -17.98 -13.45
CA GLY A 82 2.57 -19.30 -13.61
C GLY A 82 3.61 -19.43 -14.74
N GLN A 83 3.77 -18.43 -15.61
CA GLN A 83 4.66 -18.49 -16.78
C GLN A 83 5.99 -17.76 -16.56
N LYS A 84 6.75 -18.16 -15.54
CA LYS A 84 8.00 -17.47 -15.13
C LYS A 84 9.02 -17.28 -16.27
N ALA A 85 9.23 -18.30 -17.11
CA ALA A 85 10.19 -18.22 -18.21
C ALA A 85 9.78 -17.16 -19.25
N LEU A 86 8.49 -17.06 -19.56
CA LEU A 86 7.96 -16.05 -20.47
C LEU A 86 8.15 -14.64 -19.89
N GLN A 87 7.82 -14.44 -18.62
CA GLN A 87 7.98 -13.15 -17.94
C GLN A 87 9.45 -12.67 -17.96
N VAL A 88 10.40 -13.57 -17.70
CA VAL A 88 11.84 -13.26 -17.77
C VAL A 88 12.26 -12.86 -19.19
N ASN A 89 11.80 -13.59 -20.21
CA ASN A 89 12.13 -13.27 -21.60
C ASN A 89 11.54 -11.92 -22.04
N LEU A 90 10.29 -11.62 -21.69
CA LEU A 90 9.66 -10.33 -21.97
C LEU A 90 10.45 -9.18 -21.33
N LEU A 91 10.85 -9.32 -20.07
CA LEU A 91 11.66 -8.30 -19.39
C LEU A 91 13.04 -8.12 -20.05
N GLN A 92 13.67 -9.21 -20.50
CA GLN A 92 14.95 -9.11 -21.22
C GLN A 92 14.81 -8.33 -22.54
N HIS A 93 13.76 -8.61 -23.32
CA HIS A 93 13.48 -7.87 -24.55
C HIS A 93 13.13 -6.41 -24.30
N LEU A 94 12.39 -6.13 -23.22
CA LEU A 94 12.06 -4.77 -22.79
C LEU A 94 13.31 -3.99 -22.39
N ASN A 95 14.15 -4.53 -21.52
CA ASN A 95 15.41 -3.90 -21.12
C ASN A 95 16.28 -3.56 -22.34
N TYR A 96 16.40 -4.50 -23.29
CA TYR A 96 17.17 -4.24 -24.50
C TYR A 96 16.52 -3.15 -25.36
N ALA A 97 15.19 -3.15 -25.54
CA ALA A 97 14.49 -2.08 -26.25
C ALA A 97 14.71 -0.71 -25.59
N LEU A 98 14.50 -0.60 -24.27
CA LEU A 98 14.70 0.62 -23.49
C LEU A 98 16.13 1.19 -23.59
N ASN A 99 17.13 0.35 -23.84
CA ASN A 99 18.51 0.81 -24.02
C ASN A 99 18.83 1.29 -25.45
N HIS A 100 18.11 0.80 -26.46
CA HIS A 100 18.51 0.95 -27.86
C HIS A 100 17.48 1.63 -28.77
N THR A 101 16.27 1.95 -28.28
CA THR A 101 15.21 2.57 -29.09
C THR A 101 14.86 3.99 -28.62
N ASP A 102 14.48 4.84 -29.57
CA ASP A 102 14.01 6.20 -29.33
C ASP A 102 12.99 6.58 -30.41
N TRP A 103 11.72 6.28 -30.13
CA TRP A 103 10.63 6.56 -31.07
C TRP A 103 10.46 8.07 -31.23
N TYR A 104 10.49 8.82 -30.14
CA TYR A 104 10.37 10.28 -30.15
C TYR A 104 11.49 10.94 -30.97
N GLY A 105 12.77 10.64 -30.66
CA GLY A 105 13.91 11.18 -31.41
C GLY A 105 13.93 10.76 -32.88
N GLY A 106 13.39 9.58 -33.21
CA GLY A 106 13.19 9.15 -34.58
C GLY A 106 12.12 9.96 -35.32
N ARG A 107 11.00 10.27 -34.67
CA ARG A 107 9.95 11.14 -35.23
C ARG A 107 10.45 12.57 -35.45
N LEU A 108 11.28 13.10 -34.53
CA LEU A 108 11.91 14.42 -34.71
C LEU A 108 12.86 14.50 -35.92
N LYS A 109 13.30 13.35 -36.44
CA LYS A 109 14.14 13.24 -37.65
C LYS A 109 13.32 12.83 -38.88
N ASP A 110 12.00 13.02 -38.83
CA ASP A 110 11.05 12.71 -39.91
C ASP A 110 11.09 11.24 -40.38
N ASN A 111 11.41 10.30 -39.48
CA ASN A 111 11.36 8.88 -39.80
C ASN A 111 9.90 8.41 -39.98
N GLU A 112 9.47 8.17 -41.21
CA GLU A 112 8.10 7.77 -41.54
C GLU A 112 7.64 6.47 -40.85
N GLU A 113 8.52 5.47 -40.71
CA GLU A 113 8.15 4.19 -40.09
C GLU A 113 7.82 4.39 -38.61
N LEU A 114 8.61 5.21 -37.90
CA LEU A 114 8.38 5.52 -36.49
C LEU A 114 7.20 6.46 -36.26
N ILE A 115 6.93 7.38 -37.19
CA ILE A 115 5.71 8.19 -37.19
C ILE A 115 4.49 7.27 -37.31
N LYS A 116 4.49 6.34 -38.28
CA LYS A 116 3.39 5.38 -38.48
C LYS A 116 3.23 4.44 -37.29
N ALA A 117 4.33 3.98 -36.69
CA ALA A 117 4.30 3.09 -35.53
C ALA A 117 3.70 3.76 -34.28
N TYR A 118 3.98 5.04 -34.05
CA TYR A 118 3.45 5.79 -32.91
C TYR A 118 2.00 6.28 -33.11
N LYS A 119 1.60 6.51 -34.37
CA LYS A 119 0.34 7.15 -34.73
C LYS A 119 -0.91 6.60 -34.01
N PRO A 120 -1.07 5.27 -33.80
CA PRO A 120 -2.24 4.74 -33.11
C PRO A 120 -2.41 5.24 -31.66
N TYR A 121 -1.32 5.57 -30.98
CA TYR A 121 -1.32 5.92 -29.55
C TYR A 121 -1.42 7.43 -29.29
N GLU A 122 -1.15 8.24 -30.30
CA GLU A 122 -1.01 9.69 -30.18
C GLU A 122 -2.24 10.34 -29.56
N LEU A 123 -3.45 9.97 -29.99
CA LEU A 123 -4.69 10.57 -29.52
C LEU A 123 -4.99 10.22 -28.05
N SER A 124 -4.85 8.95 -27.66
CA SER A 124 -5.12 8.51 -26.28
C SER A 124 -4.11 9.13 -25.32
N ILE A 125 -2.83 9.20 -25.69
CA ILE A 125 -1.79 9.89 -24.91
C ILE A 125 -2.13 11.38 -24.76
N GLN A 126 -2.44 12.10 -25.84
CA GLN A 126 -2.79 13.52 -25.76
C GLN A 126 -4.04 13.77 -24.92
N THR A 127 -5.02 12.86 -24.99
CA THR A 127 -6.25 12.97 -24.20
C THR A 127 -5.95 12.81 -22.71
N ALA A 128 -5.19 11.77 -22.33
CA ALA A 128 -4.76 11.59 -20.95
C ALA A 128 -3.89 12.75 -20.44
N GLN A 129 -2.99 13.28 -21.27
CA GLN A 129 -2.19 14.46 -20.92
C GLN A 129 -3.08 15.67 -20.61
N ARG A 130 -4.06 15.97 -21.47
CA ARG A 130 -5.01 17.07 -21.23
C ARG A 130 -5.83 16.86 -19.98
N GLU A 131 -6.35 15.66 -19.78
CA GLU A 131 -7.13 15.29 -18.60
C GLU A 131 -6.31 15.48 -17.31
N LEU A 132 -5.13 14.86 -17.22
CA LEU A 132 -4.28 14.92 -16.04
C LEU A 132 -3.71 16.32 -15.81
N SER A 133 -3.51 17.13 -16.87
CA SER A 133 -3.08 18.53 -16.71
C SER A 133 -4.09 19.42 -15.98
N GLN A 134 -5.36 19.00 -15.88
CA GLN A 134 -6.40 19.74 -15.15
C GLN A 134 -6.30 19.57 -13.63
N LEU A 135 -5.61 18.52 -13.14
CA LEU A 135 -5.34 18.35 -11.72
C LEU A 135 -4.53 19.53 -11.19
N SER A 136 -4.74 19.88 -9.91
CA SER A 136 -3.89 20.88 -9.28
C SER A 136 -2.46 20.36 -9.20
N ILE A 137 -1.47 21.26 -9.22
CA ILE A 137 -0.06 20.86 -9.08
C ILE A 137 0.18 20.04 -7.81
N TYR A 138 -0.52 20.37 -6.72
CA TYR A 138 -0.44 19.64 -5.45
C TYR A 138 -0.84 18.18 -5.62
N ASP A 139 -1.97 17.94 -6.28
CA ASP A 139 -2.48 16.58 -6.51
C ASP A 139 -1.51 15.78 -7.40
N ARG A 140 -0.97 16.41 -8.45
CA ARG A 140 -0.03 15.72 -9.36
C ARG A 140 1.30 15.41 -8.69
N VAL A 141 1.86 16.35 -7.93
CA VAL A 141 3.11 16.11 -7.17
C VAL A 141 2.88 15.00 -6.14
N TYR A 142 1.75 15.01 -5.44
CA TYR A 142 1.42 13.98 -4.47
C TYR A 142 1.20 12.61 -5.12
N GLN A 143 0.49 12.52 -6.24
CA GLN A 143 0.36 11.28 -7.01
C GLN A 143 1.73 10.76 -7.48
N ASN A 144 2.59 11.63 -8.00
CA ASN A 144 3.95 11.25 -8.39
C ASN A 144 4.79 10.73 -7.21
N LEU A 145 4.63 11.34 -6.03
CA LEU A 145 5.29 10.90 -4.81
C LEU A 145 4.89 9.48 -4.42
N LYS A 146 3.59 9.16 -4.51
CA LYS A 146 3.04 7.81 -4.26
C LYS A 146 3.50 6.79 -5.31
N ILE A 147 3.41 7.15 -6.59
CA ILE A 147 3.87 6.29 -7.71
C ILE A 147 5.35 5.91 -7.51
N ARG A 148 6.21 6.89 -7.20
CA ARG A 148 7.63 6.63 -6.94
C ARG A 148 7.83 5.86 -5.63
N ALA A 149 7.00 6.08 -4.61
CA ALA A 149 7.07 5.29 -3.38
C ALA A 149 6.83 3.80 -3.68
N ASN A 150 5.87 3.50 -4.55
CA ASN A 150 5.52 2.13 -4.95
C ASN A 150 6.59 1.42 -5.81
N SER A 151 7.58 2.16 -6.32
CA SER A 151 8.74 1.59 -7.04
C SER A 151 9.97 1.42 -6.14
N VAL A 152 10.19 2.31 -5.16
CA VAL A 152 11.40 2.26 -4.32
C VAL A 152 11.20 1.62 -2.95
N LEU A 153 9.98 1.62 -2.44
CA LEU A 153 9.66 0.98 -1.16
C LEU A 153 9.32 -0.51 -1.36
N PRO A 154 9.50 -1.35 -0.33
CA PRO A 154 9.07 -2.73 -0.37
C PRO A 154 7.56 -2.86 -0.64
N SER A 155 7.14 -4.10 -0.93
CA SER A 155 5.72 -4.44 -1.05
C SER A 155 4.90 -3.99 0.17
N PRO A 156 3.61 -3.69 -0.02
CA PRO A 156 2.69 -3.31 1.05
C PRO A 156 2.82 -4.19 2.30
N LEU A 157 2.62 -3.61 3.47
CA LEU A 157 2.52 -4.33 4.72
C LEU A 157 1.20 -5.12 4.71
N ASP A 158 1.29 -6.44 4.84
CA ASP A 158 0.11 -7.29 5.02
C ASP A 158 -0.20 -7.37 6.53
N TYR A 159 -1.30 -6.73 6.93
CA TYR A 159 -1.69 -6.66 8.34
C TYR A 159 -2.01 -8.04 8.93
N ARG A 160 -2.49 -8.99 8.12
CA ARG A 160 -2.74 -10.37 8.55
C ARG A 160 -1.43 -11.08 8.86
N ASP A 161 -0.42 -10.92 8.01
CA ASP A 161 0.92 -11.50 8.24
C ASP A 161 1.58 -10.89 9.49
N GLU A 162 1.43 -9.58 9.69
CA GLU A 162 1.96 -8.91 10.89
C GLU A 162 1.29 -9.40 12.19
N ILE A 163 0.00 -9.77 12.15
CA ILE A 163 -0.70 -10.43 13.26
C ILE A 163 -0.22 -11.86 13.45
N GLY A 164 0.03 -12.58 12.36
CA GLY A 164 0.55 -13.95 12.35
C GLY A 164 -0.53 -15.03 12.39
N ALA A 165 -0.12 -16.26 12.73
CA ALA A 165 -0.91 -17.48 12.53
C ALA A 165 -2.27 -17.52 13.26
N GLY A 166 -2.46 -16.69 14.30
CA GLY A 166 -3.72 -16.60 15.03
C GLY A 166 -4.83 -15.87 14.27
N PHE A 167 -4.50 -15.12 13.21
CA PHE A 167 -5.44 -14.27 12.49
C PHE A 167 -6.67 -15.04 12.02
N ASP A 168 -6.51 -16.10 11.21
CA ASP A 168 -7.63 -16.84 10.59
C ASP A 168 -8.50 -17.63 11.56
N SER A 169 -8.02 -17.79 12.80
CA SER A 169 -8.78 -18.41 13.88
C SER A 169 -9.72 -17.41 14.55
N VAL A 170 -9.40 -16.12 14.51
CA VAL A 170 -10.07 -15.06 15.28
C VAL A 170 -10.81 -14.08 14.39
N PHE A 171 -10.12 -13.56 13.36
CA PHE A 171 -10.60 -12.49 12.51
C PHE A 171 -11.05 -12.98 11.13
N VAL A 172 -11.93 -12.20 10.55
CA VAL A 172 -12.21 -12.18 9.11
C VAL A 172 -12.13 -10.74 8.63
N ALA A 173 -11.59 -10.54 7.43
CA ALA A 173 -11.55 -9.23 6.80
C ALA A 173 -12.74 -9.08 5.84
N ASN A 174 -13.48 -7.98 5.98
CA ASN A 174 -14.63 -7.66 5.11
C ASN A 174 -14.20 -7.42 3.66
N ASN A 175 -13.05 -6.79 3.47
CA ASN A 175 -12.37 -6.61 2.20
C ASN A 175 -10.89 -6.99 2.36
N GLN A 176 -10.43 -7.97 1.58
CA GLN A 176 -9.03 -8.43 1.63
C GLN A 176 -8.04 -7.34 1.19
N GLU A 177 -8.44 -6.41 0.31
CA GLU A 177 -7.57 -5.33 -0.17
C GLU A 177 -7.17 -4.37 0.95
N TYR A 178 -8.07 -4.13 1.91
CA TYR A 178 -7.81 -3.26 3.06
C TYR A 178 -6.90 -3.91 4.11
N LEU A 179 -6.45 -5.14 3.94
CA LEU A 179 -5.38 -5.71 4.76
C LEU A 179 -3.99 -5.26 4.31
N PHE A 180 -3.85 -4.77 3.07
CA PHE A 180 -2.58 -4.37 2.49
C PHE A 180 -2.39 -2.86 2.62
N ILE A 181 -1.50 -2.45 3.52
CA ILE A 181 -1.15 -1.04 3.74
C ILE A 181 0.06 -0.69 2.88
N PRO A 182 -0.03 0.28 1.95
CA PRO A 182 1.13 0.74 1.21
C PRO A 182 2.26 1.13 2.17
N ARG A 183 3.51 0.69 1.90
CA ARG A 183 4.65 1.03 2.77
C ARG A 183 4.83 2.53 2.93
N PHE A 184 4.38 3.31 1.95
CA PHE A 184 4.30 4.76 2.02
C PHE A 184 3.55 5.27 3.26
N PHE A 185 2.52 4.57 3.74
CA PHE A 185 1.73 4.92 4.92
C PHE A 185 2.12 4.13 6.19
N THR A 186 3.40 3.76 6.31
CA THR A 186 3.96 3.17 7.54
C THR A 186 4.90 4.13 8.22
N GLU A 187 5.25 3.90 9.49
CA GLU A 187 6.17 4.77 10.22
C GLU A 187 7.51 4.87 9.46
N SER A 188 7.99 3.74 8.96
CA SER A 188 9.21 3.67 8.14
C SER A 188 9.05 4.45 6.83
N GLY A 189 7.92 4.31 6.12
CA GLY A 189 7.66 5.08 4.89
C GLY A 189 7.65 6.59 5.13
N LEU A 190 7.03 7.02 6.24
CA LEU A 190 7.00 8.41 6.65
C LEU A 190 8.42 8.95 6.90
N LYS A 191 9.17 8.29 7.79
CA LYS A 191 10.49 8.75 8.24
C LYS A 191 11.56 8.60 7.17
N ASN A 192 11.57 7.47 6.48
CA ASN A 192 12.67 7.09 5.58
C ASN A 192 12.46 7.52 4.14
N TYR A 193 11.22 7.84 3.74
CA TYR A 193 10.90 8.28 2.39
C TYR A 193 10.21 9.65 2.40
N PHE A 194 8.95 9.76 2.86
CA PHE A 194 8.13 10.96 2.70
C PHE A 194 8.84 12.24 3.17
N VAL A 195 9.34 12.24 4.42
CA VAL A 195 10.00 13.41 5.02
C VAL A 195 11.28 13.80 4.28
N LYS A 196 12.00 12.82 3.70
CA LYS A 196 13.23 13.07 2.92
C LYS A 196 12.95 13.63 1.52
N GLN A 197 11.72 13.50 1.02
CA GLN A 197 11.33 14.02 -0.29
C GLN A 197 10.95 15.50 -0.25
N LYS A 198 10.87 16.14 0.93
CA LYS A 198 10.46 17.55 1.09
C LYS A 198 11.25 18.51 0.19
N ASP A 199 12.57 18.34 0.13
CA ASP A 199 13.44 19.21 -0.67
C ASP A 199 13.48 18.80 -2.16
N GLN A 200 12.99 17.61 -2.48
CA GLN A 200 12.94 17.04 -3.83
C GLN A 200 11.58 17.25 -4.52
N LEU A 201 10.62 17.92 -3.87
CA LEU A 201 9.29 18.19 -4.44
C LEU A 201 9.38 18.92 -5.79
N VAL A 202 10.41 19.75 -6.00
CA VAL A 202 10.69 20.45 -7.27
C VAL A 202 11.13 19.50 -8.39
N GLU A 203 11.82 18.41 -8.07
CA GLU A 203 12.23 17.42 -9.09
C GLU A 203 11.01 16.65 -9.63
N PHE A 204 10.01 16.42 -8.78
CA PHE A 204 8.76 15.77 -9.19
C PHE A 204 7.93 16.62 -10.16
N THR A 205 7.98 17.95 -10.06
CA THR A 205 7.28 18.84 -11.00
C THR A 205 7.91 18.80 -12.40
N ALA A 206 9.24 18.66 -12.50
CA ALA A 206 9.92 18.56 -13.79
C ALA A 206 9.55 17.27 -14.55
N ILE A 207 9.50 16.14 -13.84
CA ILE A 207 9.07 14.85 -14.41
C ILE A 207 7.60 14.95 -14.86
N ASP A 208 6.74 15.52 -14.03
CA ASP A 208 5.32 15.74 -14.34
C ASP A 208 5.12 16.58 -15.61
N SER A 209 5.80 17.73 -15.70
CA SER A 209 5.75 18.58 -16.88
C SER A 209 6.19 17.86 -18.16
N TRP A 210 7.21 17.00 -18.09
CA TRP A 210 7.64 16.20 -19.24
C TRP A 210 6.63 15.10 -19.63
N VAL A 211 6.07 14.38 -18.65
CA VAL A 211 5.03 13.35 -18.90
C VAL A 211 3.80 13.98 -19.53
N LEU A 212 3.37 15.12 -19.00
CA LEU A 212 2.17 15.84 -19.41
C LEU A 212 2.37 16.77 -20.61
N ASN A 213 3.61 16.91 -21.10
CA ASN A 213 3.97 17.81 -22.19
C ASN A 213 3.57 19.28 -21.92
N LEU A 214 3.79 19.74 -20.68
CA LEU A 214 3.56 21.12 -20.27
C LEU A 214 4.74 21.99 -20.72
N LYS A 215 4.44 23.12 -21.39
CA LYS A 215 5.46 24.03 -21.95
C LYS A 215 6.10 24.95 -20.91
N ASP A 216 5.47 25.10 -19.75
CA ASP A 216 5.90 26.05 -18.73
C ASP A 216 6.81 25.36 -17.71
N ASN A 217 8.12 25.53 -17.87
CA ASN A 217 9.06 25.36 -16.76
C ASN A 217 8.82 26.52 -15.78
N LEU A 218 7.81 26.37 -14.92
CA LEU A 218 7.55 27.32 -13.84
C LEU A 218 8.67 27.18 -12.81
N GLU A 219 9.59 28.14 -12.79
CA GLU A 219 10.50 28.31 -11.67
C GLU A 219 9.68 28.79 -10.47
N TYR A 220 9.45 27.88 -9.51
CA TYR A 220 8.67 28.17 -8.31
C TYR A 220 9.49 28.99 -7.32
N SER A 221 8.87 30.02 -6.74
CA SER A 221 9.46 30.74 -5.61
C SER A 221 9.55 29.84 -4.37
N ASP A 222 10.43 30.16 -3.43
CA ASP A 222 10.55 29.37 -2.20
C ASP A 222 9.26 29.41 -1.35
N ALA A 223 8.50 30.51 -1.42
CA ALA A 223 7.20 30.63 -0.76
C ALA A 223 6.13 29.70 -1.39
N ASP A 224 6.18 29.49 -2.71
CA ASP A 224 5.27 28.54 -3.37
C ASP A 224 5.63 27.10 -3.02
N LYS A 225 6.92 26.78 -2.94
CA LYS A 225 7.40 25.45 -2.51
C LYS A 225 6.96 25.13 -1.09
N GLU A 226 7.00 26.10 -0.19
CA GLU A 226 6.56 25.92 1.20
C GLU A 226 5.06 25.60 1.26
N LYS A 227 4.22 26.36 0.55
CA LYS A 227 2.77 26.07 0.45
C LYS A 227 2.48 24.70 -0.17
N ILE A 228 3.24 24.30 -1.18
CA ILE A 228 3.16 22.97 -1.78
C ILE A 228 3.49 21.89 -0.75
N SER A 229 4.58 22.06 -0.01
CA SER A 229 4.97 21.12 1.04
C SER A 229 3.92 21.02 2.15
N GLU A 230 3.32 22.12 2.58
CA GLU A 230 2.29 22.13 3.62
C GLU A 230 1.05 21.35 3.19
N ARG A 231 0.49 21.69 2.02
CA ARG A 231 -0.71 21.03 1.50
C ARG A 231 -0.50 19.55 1.23
N ILE A 232 0.67 19.16 0.71
CA ILE A 232 1.03 17.76 0.53
C ILE A 232 1.14 17.04 1.87
N SER A 233 1.69 17.69 2.90
CA SER A 233 1.81 17.09 4.24
C SER A 233 0.45 16.86 4.88
N GLU A 234 -0.49 17.80 4.71
CA GLU A 234 -1.88 17.63 5.17
C GLU A 234 -2.59 16.49 4.45
N GLN A 235 -2.46 16.40 3.13
CA GLN A 235 -3.03 15.31 2.35
C GLN A 235 -2.44 13.96 2.73
N TYR A 236 -1.11 13.89 2.87
CA TYR A 236 -0.41 12.69 3.31
C TYR A 236 -0.86 12.22 4.70
N LEU A 237 -1.02 13.15 5.65
CA LEU A 237 -1.53 12.85 6.99
C LEU A 237 -2.92 12.21 6.94
N ASN A 238 -3.83 12.79 6.16
CA ASN A 238 -5.20 12.30 6.04
C ASN A 238 -5.23 10.90 5.42
N ASP A 239 -4.46 10.66 4.36
CA ASP A 239 -4.37 9.34 3.72
C ASP A 239 -3.72 8.30 4.63
N TYR A 240 -2.71 8.70 5.42
CA TYR A 240 -2.08 7.83 6.42
C TYR A 240 -3.10 7.36 7.46
N ILE A 241 -3.86 8.30 8.05
CA ILE A 241 -4.89 7.99 9.04
C ILE A 241 -5.99 7.12 8.40
N SER A 242 -6.39 7.45 7.17
CA SER A 242 -7.40 6.69 6.42
C SER A 242 -6.96 5.25 6.20
N ALA A 243 -5.72 5.01 5.75
CA ALA A 243 -5.19 3.67 5.51
C ALA A 243 -5.27 2.79 6.77
N TRP A 244 -4.82 3.30 7.92
CA TRP A 244 -4.84 2.54 9.18
C TRP A 244 -6.26 2.36 9.75
N ARG A 245 -7.14 3.36 9.62
CA ARG A 245 -8.55 3.21 10.01
C ARG A 245 -9.28 2.20 9.13
N SER A 246 -9.02 2.20 7.82
CA SER A 246 -9.59 1.23 6.90
C SER A 246 -9.22 -0.18 7.30
N VAL A 247 -7.98 -0.44 7.69
CA VAL A 247 -7.54 -1.78 8.12
C VAL A 247 -8.26 -2.21 9.39
N ILE A 248 -8.31 -1.36 10.41
CA ILE A 248 -8.92 -1.70 11.71
C ILE A 248 -10.42 -1.92 11.61
N ASN A 249 -11.12 -1.01 10.92
CA ASN A 249 -12.57 -1.09 10.75
C ASN A 249 -13.00 -2.18 9.75
N ASN A 250 -12.04 -2.81 9.09
CA ASN A 250 -12.27 -3.90 8.14
C ASN A 250 -12.20 -5.28 8.82
N LEU A 251 -11.87 -5.35 10.10
CA LEU A 251 -11.76 -6.60 10.86
C LEU A 251 -13.02 -6.89 11.66
N ASP A 252 -13.58 -8.06 11.45
CA ASP A 252 -14.65 -8.61 12.25
C ASP A 252 -14.23 -9.92 12.91
N ILE A 253 -14.94 -10.31 13.97
CA ILE A 253 -14.77 -11.62 14.58
C ILE A 253 -15.41 -12.67 13.68
N LYS A 254 -14.66 -13.74 13.42
CA LYS A 254 -15.13 -14.87 12.62
C LYS A 254 -16.38 -15.50 13.25
N ASN A 255 -17.37 -15.81 12.41
CA ASN A 255 -18.51 -16.62 12.85
C ASN A 255 -18.07 -18.06 13.17
N PHE A 256 -18.43 -18.55 14.35
CA PHE A 256 -18.11 -19.90 14.80
C PHE A 256 -19.28 -20.86 14.56
N ASN A 257 -19.04 -21.95 13.84
CA ASN A 257 -20.05 -22.97 13.54
C ASN A 257 -20.12 -24.06 14.63
N SER A 258 -19.14 -24.09 15.53
CA SER A 258 -19.08 -25.06 16.63
C SER A 258 -18.46 -24.46 17.88
N ILE A 259 -18.73 -25.09 19.03
CA ILE A 259 -18.08 -24.75 20.30
C ILE A 259 -16.57 -25.00 20.21
N ASP A 260 -16.13 -26.00 19.45
CA ASP A 260 -14.72 -26.30 19.23
C ASP A 260 -13.98 -25.15 18.52
N GLU A 261 -14.56 -24.60 17.46
CA GLU A 261 -14.01 -23.44 16.75
C GLU A 261 -13.92 -22.21 17.67
N ALA A 262 -14.98 -21.94 18.44
CA ALA A 262 -15.00 -20.83 19.39
C ALA A 262 -13.91 -21.00 20.46
N ILE A 263 -13.76 -22.20 21.04
CA ILE A 263 -12.71 -22.48 22.03
C ILE A 263 -11.31 -22.23 21.44
N LEU A 264 -11.04 -22.73 20.23
CA LEU A 264 -9.75 -22.53 19.56
C LEU A 264 -9.46 -21.04 19.32
N ALA A 265 -10.46 -20.26 18.90
CA ALA A 265 -10.30 -18.82 18.72
C ALA A 265 -9.98 -18.10 20.04
N LEU A 266 -10.69 -18.43 21.13
CA LEU A 266 -10.42 -17.86 22.45
C LEU A 266 -9.02 -18.23 22.96
N GLU A 267 -8.53 -19.44 22.64
CA GLU A 267 -7.14 -19.86 22.93
C GLU A 267 -6.11 -19.05 22.16
N LYS A 268 -6.36 -18.67 20.90
CA LYS A 268 -5.46 -17.77 20.16
C LYS A 268 -5.41 -16.37 20.77
N ILE A 269 -6.54 -15.89 21.29
CA ILE A 269 -6.63 -14.57 21.93
C ILE A 269 -5.94 -14.54 23.29
N THR A 270 -6.13 -15.58 24.12
CA THR A 270 -5.67 -15.60 25.53
C THR A 270 -4.36 -16.35 25.75
N GLY A 271 -3.99 -17.23 24.81
CA GLY A 271 -2.77 -18.02 24.87
C GLY A 271 -1.53 -17.25 24.43
N GLY A 272 -0.52 -17.97 23.96
CA GLY A 272 0.77 -17.38 23.59
C GLY A 272 0.74 -16.46 22.37
N GLU A 273 -0.22 -16.63 21.47
CA GLU A 273 -0.33 -15.82 20.25
C GLU A 273 -0.88 -14.41 20.51
N GLN A 274 -1.68 -14.24 21.57
CA GLN A 274 -2.25 -12.96 21.99
C GLN A 274 -2.81 -12.12 20.81
N THR A 275 -3.57 -12.75 19.91
CA THR A 275 -3.91 -12.20 18.58
C THR A 275 -4.44 -10.76 18.61
N PHE A 276 -5.30 -10.44 19.58
CA PHE A 276 -5.83 -9.08 19.78
C PHE A 276 -4.75 -8.06 20.17
N LYS A 277 -3.85 -8.43 21.09
CA LYS A 277 -2.73 -7.57 21.47
C LYS A 277 -1.80 -7.36 20.29
N ARG A 278 -1.51 -8.40 19.52
CA ARG A 278 -0.63 -8.27 18.35
C ARG A 278 -1.23 -7.32 17.31
N ALA A 279 -2.53 -7.40 17.02
CA ALA A 279 -3.21 -6.46 16.13
C ALA A 279 -3.03 -5.00 16.61
N LEU A 280 -3.33 -4.73 17.88
CA LEU A 280 -3.17 -3.39 18.46
C LEU A 280 -1.70 -2.95 18.50
N GLN A 281 -0.74 -3.86 18.71
CA GLN A 281 0.69 -3.56 18.70
C GLN A 281 1.17 -3.12 17.32
N VAL A 282 0.77 -3.82 16.25
CA VAL A 282 1.14 -3.45 14.87
C VAL A 282 0.60 -2.06 14.51
N LEU A 283 -0.64 -1.74 14.96
CA LEU A 283 -1.19 -0.39 14.86
C LEU A 283 -0.32 0.62 15.63
N ALA A 284 -0.01 0.32 16.89
CA ALA A 284 0.74 1.22 17.76
C ALA A 284 2.15 1.49 17.21
N GLU A 285 2.85 0.46 16.73
CA GLU A 285 4.16 0.56 16.09
C GLU A 285 4.15 1.53 14.90
N ASN A 286 3.03 1.63 14.18
CA ASN A 286 2.91 2.51 13.02
C ASN A 286 2.18 3.83 13.29
N THR A 287 1.67 4.08 14.50
CA THR A 287 0.90 5.29 14.79
C THR A 287 1.34 6.00 16.06
N ALA A 288 2.30 5.47 16.80
CA ALA A 288 2.77 6.08 18.04
C ALA A 288 3.65 7.31 17.77
N SER A 289 3.50 8.34 18.62
CA SER A 289 4.47 9.43 18.68
C SER A 289 5.87 8.87 19.01
N PRO A 290 6.95 9.43 18.42
CA PRO A 290 8.30 9.13 18.88
C PRO A 290 8.42 9.45 20.37
N SER A 291 9.21 8.65 21.10
CA SER A 291 9.51 8.95 22.50
C SER A 291 10.12 10.36 22.63
N LEU A 292 9.71 11.10 23.65
CA LEU A 292 10.31 12.39 23.98
C LEU A 292 11.83 12.25 24.04
N PRO A 293 12.58 13.03 23.24
CA PRO A 293 14.04 12.97 23.25
C PRO A 293 14.56 13.36 24.63
N SER A 294 15.56 12.64 25.14
CA SER A 294 16.27 13.01 26.39
C SER A 294 17.13 14.28 26.27
N LYS A 295 16.93 15.08 25.22
CA LYS A 295 17.66 16.30 24.92
C LYS A 295 16.93 17.49 25.53
N GLU A 296 17.67 18.57 25.77
CA GLU A 296 17.12 19.77 26.40
C GLU A 296 17.36 21.02 25.54
N GLY A 297 16.60 22.08 25.82
CA GLY A 297 16.77 23.39 25.20
C GLY A 297 16.53 23.40 23.70
N LYS A 298 17.44 24.03 22.93
CA LYS A 298 17.26 24.25 21.49
C LYS A 298 17.19 22.96 20.67
N GLU A 299 17.92 21.92 21.08
CA GLU A 299 17.91 20.64 20.38
C GLU A 299 16.59 19.88 20.55
N LEU A 300 15.97 20.00 21.72
CA LEU A 300 14.63 19.47 21.95
C LEU A 300 13.63 20.19 21.05
N ASN A 301 13.65 21.52 21.05
CA ASN A 301 12.74 22.31 20.21
C ASN A 301 12.90 21.99 18.73
N SER A 302 14.12 21.83 18.22
CA SER A 302 14.33 21.46 16.81
C SER A 302 13.78 20.09 16.45
N ILE A 303 13.78 19.13 17.39
CA ILE A 303 13.17 17.82 17.17
C ILE A 303 11.65 17.93 17.21
N LEU A 304 11.08 18.70 18.15
CA LEU A 304 9.63 18.89 18.24
C LEU A 304 9.04 19.62 17.02
N GLU A 305 9.83 20.49 16.38
CA GLU A 305 9.46 21.22 15.17
C GLU A 305 9.66 20.43 13.87
N SER A 306 10.41 19.31 13.93
CA SER A 306 10.69 18.50 12.75
C SER A 306 9.40 17.93 12.14
N LEU A 307 9.38 17.79 10.81
CA LEU A 307 8.18 17.37 10.09
C LEU A 307 7.74 15.96 10.51
N ASP A 308 8.68 15.04 10.68
CA ASP A 308 8.41 13.67 11.12
C ASP A 308 7.78 13.63 12.52
N TYR A 309 8.29 14.40 13.47
CA TYR A 309 7.73 14.44 14.82
C TYR A 309 6.32 15.03 14.81
N ARG A 310 6.12 16.17 14.14
CA ARG A 310 4.79 16.82 14.05
C ARG A 310 3.75 15.92 13.41
N LEU A 311 4.08 15.26 12.29
CA LEU A 311 3.15 14.34 11.62
C LEU A 311 2.85 13.12 12.50
N MET A 312 3.86 12.46 13.06
CA MET A 312 3.64 11.30 13.94
C MET A 312 2.83 11.67 15.17
N SER A 313 3.03 12.85 15.78
CA SER A 313 2.21 13.31 16.90
C SER A 313 0.76 13.64 16.53
N GLN A 314 0.50 14.04 15.29
CA GLN A 314 -0.88 14.23 14.81
C GLN A 314 -1.55 12.89 14.51
N ILE A 315 -0.83 11.95 13.89
CA ILE A 315 -1.28 10.56 13.69
C ILE A 315 -1.61 9.94 15.05
N ASP A 316 -0.73 10.09 16.02
CA ASP A 316 -0.84 9.49 17.35
C ASP A 316 -2.14 9.83 18.07
N LYS A 317 -2.55 11.10 18.01
CA LYS A 317 -3.81 11.59 18.59
C LYS A 317 -5.05 10.97 17.95
N ASN A 318 -4.99 10.58 16.68
CA ASN A 318 -6.14 10.01 15.95
C ASN A 318 -6.40 8.53 16.27
N PHE A 319 -5.50 7.88 17.00
CA PHE A 319 -5.56 6.47 17.42
C PHE A 319 -5.40 6.29 18.93
N ALA A 320 -5.66 7.35 19.71
CA ALA A 320 -5.44 7.35 21.15
C ALA A 320 -6.34 6.32 21.86
N ASP A 321 -7.57 6.15 21.40
CA ASP A 321 -8.55 5.23 21.98
C ASP A 321 -8.11 3.78 21.80
N GLU A 322 -7.75 3.38 20.58
CA GLU A 322 -7.26 2.03 20.25
C GLU A 322 -5.98 1.70 21.03
N LYS A 323 -5.05 2.65 21.10
CA LYS A 323 -3.78 2.43 21.81
C LYS A 323 -3.93 2.45 23.33
N SER A 324 -4.92 3.15 23.87
CA SER A 324 -5.16 3.19 25.33
C SER A 324 -5.36 1.80 25.92
N VAL A 325 -5.84 0.84 25.12
CA VAL A 325 -6.02 -0.56 25.50
C VAL A 325 -4.69 -1.23 25.87
N LEU A 326 -3.60 -0.85 25.21
CA LEU A 326 -2.25 -1.40 25.44
C LEU A 326 -1.53 -0.78 26.64
N VAL A 327 -1.99 0.38 27.14
CA VAL A 327 -1.31 1.10 28.22
C VAL A 327 -1.59 0.44 29.56
N GLU A 328 -0.53 0.10 30.29
CA GLU A 328 -0.63 -0.36 31.67
C GLU A 328 -0.93 0.84 32.59
N SER A 329 -2.07 0.82 33.27
CA SER A 329 -2.42 1.86 34.24
C SER A 329 -1.76 1.54 35.59
N ASN A 330 -1.07 2.53 36.18
CA ASN A 330 -0.39 2.40 37.47
C ASN A 330 -1.31 2.06 38.66
N ASN A 331 -2.64 2.05 38.51
CA ASN A 331 -3.57 1.84 39.63
C ASN A 331 -4.81 0.96 39.34
N LYS A 332 -4.95 0.38 38.14
CA LYS A 332 -6.02 -0.60 37.80
C LYS A 332 -5.51 -1.53 36.70
N ASP A 333 -5.94 -2.80 36.73
CA ASP A 333 -5.71 -3.76 35.65
C ASP A 333 -5.89 -3.09 34.27
N SER A 334 -4.93 -3.27 33.35
CA SER A 334 -5.03 -2.71 32.01
C SER A 334 -6.35 -3.11 31.35
N LEU A 335 -6.90 -2.28 30.46
CA LEU A 335 -8.12 -2.61 29.73
C LEU A 335 -7.98 -3.97 29.01
N LEU A 336 -6.80 -4.22 28.42
CA LEU A 336 -6.46 -5.51 27.83
C LEU A 336 -6.51 -6.66 28.84
N ASN A 337 -5.99 -6.50 30.06
CA ASN A 337 -6.06 -7.53 31.09
C ASN A 337 -7.50 -7.84 31.48
N ASN A 338 -8.35 -6.81 31.64
CA ASN A 338 -9.77 -7.01 31.91
C ASN A 338 -10.46 -7.77 30.76
N VAL A 339 -10.17 -7.40 29.50
CA VAL A 339 -10.68 -8.14 28.33
C VAL A 339 -10.22 -9.59 28.37
N TYR A 340 -8.93 -9.87 28.60
CA TYR A 340 -8.41 -11.23 28.68
C TYR A 340 -8.98 -12.04 29.83
N GLN A 341 -9.28 -11.42 30.98
CA GLN A 341 -9.99 -12.09 32.07
C GLN A 341 -11.40 -12.50 31.64
N LYS A 342 -12.17 -11.60 31.01
CA LYS A 342 -13.52 -11.92 30.51
C LYS A 342 -13.51 -13.00 29.43
N ILE A 343 -12.56 -12.94 28.49
CA ILE A 343 -12.38 -13.96 27.45
C ILE A 343 -11.98 -15.30 28.08
N SER A 344 -11.09 -15.31 29.08
CA SER A 344 -10.71 -16.53 29.81
C SER A 344 -11.89 -17.14 30.58
N ASN A 345 -12.79 -16.31 31.12
CA ASN A 345 -14.02 -16.78 31.75
C ASN A 345 -14.94 -17.46 30.73
N LEU A 346 -15.10 -16.85 29.55
CA LEU A 346 -15.88 -17.43 28.46
C LEU A 346 -15.26 -18.75 27.96
N HIS A 347 -13.94 -18.81 27.80
CA HIS A 347 -13.24 -20.02 27.39
C HIS A 347 -13.47 -21.17 28.39
N ARG A 348 -13.31 -20.93 29.69
CA ARG A 348 -13.61 -21.92 30.75
C ARG A 348 -15.07 -22.36 30.74
N TYR A 349 -15.99 -21.42 30.53
CA TYR A 349 -17.42 -21.70 30.43
C TYR A 349 -17.75 -22.64 29.26
N LEU A 350 -17.24 -22.34 28.05
CA LEU A 350 -17.43 -23.20 26.88
C LEU A 350 -16.78 -24.58 27.04
N LEU A 351 -15.58 -24.64 27.63
CA LEU A 351 -14.92 -25.91 27.96
C LEU A 351 -15.74 -26.76 28.93
N SER A 352 -16.38 -26.15 29.92
CA SER A 352 -17.24 -26.89 30.87
C SER A 352 -18.45 -27.52 30.19
N ILE A 353 -19.00 -26.88 29.15
CA ILE A 353 -20.09 -27.42 28.35
C ILE A 353 -19.59 -28.56 27.46
N LYS A 354 -18.48 -28.34 26.75
CA LYS A 354 -17.86 -29.33 25.86
C LYS A 354 -17.46 -30.61 26.60
N ASN A 355 -16.85 -30.47 27.78
CA ASN A 355 -16.31 -31.59 28.55
C ASN A 355 -17.34 -32.24 29.50
N ALA A 356 -18.61 -31.81 29.47
CA ALA A 356 -19.66 -32.42 30.27
C ALA A 356 -19.97 -33.85 29.79
N PRO A 357 -20.43 -34.76 30.68
CA PRO A 357 -20.77 -36.13 30.29
C PRO A 357 -21.80 -36.24 29.16
N VAL A 358 -22.71 -35.26 29.09
CA VAL A 358 -23.70 -35.11 28.00
C VAL A 358 -23.70 -33.65 27.55
N PRO A 359 -22.85 -33.27 26.57
CA PRO A 359 -22.65 -31.88 26.17
C PRO A 359 -23.93 -31.15 25.76
N GLY A 360 -24.80 -31.80 24.97
CA GLY A 360 -26.07 -31.20 24.53
C GLY A 360 -27.01 -30.86 25.69
N LYS A 361 -27.04 -31.70 26.74
CA LYS A 361 -27.83 -31.41 27.96
C LYS A 361 -27.24 -30.24 28.74
N SER A 362 -25.91 -30.14 28.82
CA SER A 362 -25.22 -29.02 29.46
C SER A 362 -25.48 -27.71 28.73
N ALA A 363 -25.38 -27.72 27.39
CA ALA A 363 -25.66 -26.56 26.55
C ALA A 363 -27.11 -26.07 26.70
N LEU A 364 -28.09 -26.97 26.69
CA LEU A 364 -29.49 -26.60 26.91
C LEU A 364 -29.71 -25.97 28.29
N LYS A 365 -29.10 -26.54 29.34
CA LYS A 365 -29.18 -25.98 30.70
C LYS A 365 -28.55 -24.59 30.77
N ALA A 366 -27.40 -24.38 30.12
CA ALA A 366 -26.75 -23.08 30.01
C ALA A 366 -27.68 -22.02 29.39
N VAL A 367 -28.41 -22.38 28.32
CA VAL A 367 -29.40 -21.48 27.69
C VAL A 367 -30.57 -21.17 28.63
N GLN A 368 -31.08 -22.17 29.37
CA GLN A 368 -32.16 -21.96 30.34
C GLN A 368 -31.76 -20.98 31.45
N ILE A 369 -30.56 -21.15 32.03
CA ILE A 369 -30.02 -20.26 33.07
C ILE A 369 -29.90 -18.81 32.53
N ARG A 370 -29.42 -18.65 31.29
CA ARG A 370 -29.32 -17.33 30.63
C ARG A 370 -30.68 -16.65 30.49
N ILE A 371 -31.69 -17.38 30.00
CA ILE A 371 -33.04 -16.83 29.78
C ILE A 371 -33.68 -16.41 31.11
N ASN A 372 -33.48 -17.21 32.16
CA ASN A 372 -34.07 -16.94 33.47
C ASN A 372 -33.28 -15.92 34.31
N GLN A 373 -32.13 -15.44 33.82
CA GLN A 373 -31.22 -14.51 34.53
C GLN A 373 -30.78 -15.02 35.92
N GLU A 374 -30.64 -16.34 36.06
CA GLU A 374 -30.37 -16.98 37.36
C GLU A 374 -28.90 -16.88 37.82
N SER A 375 -27.97 -16.42 36.97
CA SER A 375 -26.55 -16.25 37.31
C SER A 375 -25.83 -15.23 36.42
N THR A 376 -24.59 -14.90 36.79
CA THR A 376 -23.64 -14.22 35.89
C THR A 376 -23.36 -15.07 34.66
N ASP A 377 -23.46 -14.46 33.48
CA ASP A 377 -23.28 -15.12 32.19
C ASP A 377 -22.04 -14.55 31.48
N PRO A 378 -20.97 -15.36 31.30
CA PRO A 378 -19.75 -14.90 30.65
C PRO A 378 -19.96 -14.35 29.23
N ILE A 379 -20.99 -14.81 28.50
CA ILE A 379 -21.32 -14.28 27.17
C ILE A 379 -21.86 -12.86 27.28
N LEU A 380 -22.84 -12.63 28.18
CA LEU A 380 -23.43 -11.30 28.36
C LEU A 380 -22.43 -10.30 28.94
N GLU A 381 -21.58 -10.73 29.88
CA GLU A 381 -20.52 -9.88 30.43
C GLU A 381 -19.53 -9.44 29.35
N LEU A 382 -19.10 -10.37 28.48
CA LEU A 382 -18.19 -10.05 27.39
C LEU A 382 -18.86 -9.11 26.37
N GLN A 383 -20.13 -9.34 26.03
CA GLN A 383 -20.90 -8.45 25.17
C GLN A 383 -21.06 -7.04 25.73
N GLN A 384 -21.26 -6.90 27.05
CA GLN A 384 -21.33 -5.59 27.69
C GLN A 384 -19.99 -4.88 27.69
N LEU A 385 -18.89 -5.61 27.92
CA LEU A 385 -17.54 -5.06 27.85
C LEU A 385 -17.21 -4.59 26.42
N ALA A 386 -17.50 -5.42 25.42
CA ALA A 386 -17.23 -5.13 24.00
C ALA A 386 -17.83 -3.78 23.55
N LYS A 387 -19.03 -3.42 24.03
CA LYS A 387 -19.68 -2.13 23.71
C LYS A 387 -18.89 -0.89 24.14
N THR A 388 -17.94 -1.04 25.05
CA THR A 388 -17.10 0.05 25.58
C THR A 388 -15.70 0.06 24.99
N MET A 389 -15.36 -0.91 24.13
CA MET A 389 -14.03 -1.07 23.56
C MET A 389 -13.94 -0.39 22.18
N PRO A 390 -12.73 -0.01 21.75
CA PRO A 390 -12.49 0.44 20.37
C PRO A 390 -12.43 -0.74 19.40
N GLN A 391 -12.45 -0.47 18.09
CA GLN A 391 -12.19 -1.49 17.07
C GLN A 391 -10.73 -2.01 17.16
N PRO A 392 -10.45 -3.28 16.86
CA PRO A 392 -11.38 -4.35 16.47
C PRO A 392 -11.98 -5.11 17.67
N MET A 393 -11.87 -4.57 18.89
CA MET A 393 -12.25 -5.24 20.14
C MET A 393 -13.75 -5.18 20.46
N ASN A 394 -14.48 -4.30 19.79
CA ASN A 394 -15.94 -4.16 19.92
C ASN A 394 -16.74 -4.93 18.87
N SER A 395 -16.07 -5.60 17.93
CA SER A 395 -16.67 -6.44 16.89
C SER A 395 -17.26 -7.74 17.43
#